data_AF-A0A3C1MT91-F1
#
_entry.id   AF-A0A3C1MT91-F1
#
_cell.length_a   1.000
_cell.length_b   1.000
_cell.length_c   1.000
_cell.angle_alpha   90.00
_cell.angle_beta   90.00
_cell.angle_gamma   90.00
#
_symmetry.space_group_name_H-M   'P 1'
#
loop_
_entity.id
_entity.type
_entity.pdbx_description
1 polymer ?
#
loop_
_entity_poly.entity_id
_entity_poly.type
_entity_poly.pdbx_seq_one_letter_code
_entity_poly.pdbx_strand_id
1 'polypeptide(L)' 'MIFGWLWMALIGLVPILLAFALFKYLFSSPKPGAPSQEATRRAALDILDEAYARGDLTREVYLQKRADLNTK' A
#
# COMPACT_ATOMS: atom_id res chain seq x y z
N MET A 1 0.97 -46.50 -7.88
CA MET A 1 -0.17 -45.82 -8.54
C MET A 1 -0.38 -44.41 -7.99
N ILE A 2 0.66 -43.56 -7.97
CA ILE A 2 0.59 -42.16 -7.47
C ILE A 2 0.87 -41.13 -8.57
N PHE A 3 1.49 -41.59 -9.67
CA PHE A 3 1.93 -40.74 -10.76
C PHE A 3 0.75 -40.09 -11.53
N GLY A 4 -0.35 -40.83 -11.70
CA GLY A 4 -1.55 -40.30 -12.36
C GLY A 4 -2.27 -39.22 -11.54
N TRP A 5 -2.36 -39.40 -10.22
CA TRP A 5 -2.99 -38.41 -9.33
C TRP A 5 -2.15 -37.13 -9.25
N LEU A 6 -0.82 -37.25 -9.23
CA LEU A 6 0.08 -36.10 -9.25
C LEU A 6 -0.05 -35.29 -10.54
N TRP A 7 -0.15 -35.95 -11.70
CA TRP A 7 -0.40 -35.29 -12.98
C TRP A 7 -1.75 -34.55 -12.97
N MET A 8 -2.80 -35.22 -12.48
CA MET A 8 -4.15 -34.64 -12.40
C MET A 8 -4.21 -33.42 -11.46
N ALA A 9 -3.50 -33.49 -10.34
CA ALA A 9 -3.35 -32.37 -9.42
C ALA A 9 -2.57 -31.21 -10.06
N LEU A 10 -1.52 -31.48 -10.83
CA LEU A 10 -0.72 -30.45 -11.49
C LEU A 10 -1.54 -29.71 -12.57
N ILE A 11 -2.34 -30.42 -13.37
CA ILE A 11 -3.28 -29.80 -14.33
C ILE A 11 -4.30 -28.93 -13.63
N GLY A 12 -4.84 -29.39 -12.50
CA GLY A 12 -5.82 -28.62 -11.73
C GLY A 12 -5.21 -27.43 -11.00
N LEU A 13 -3.95 -27.55 -10.56
CA LEU A 13 -3.24 -26.52 -9.80
C LEU A 13 -2.80 -25.35 -10.69
N VAL A 14 -2.40 -25.62 -11.93
CA VAL A 14 -1.97 -24.58 -12.89
C VAL A 14 -3.01 -23.47 -13.09
N PRO A 15 -4.29 -23.74 -13.42
CA PRO A 15 -5.29 -22.68 -13.58
C PRO A 15 -5.63 -22.00 -12.24
N ILE A 16 -5.54 -22.71 -11.11
CA ILE A 16 -5.75 -22.12 -9.77
C ILE A 16 -4.64 -21.11 -9.47
N LEU A 17 -3.37 -21.48 -9.68
CA LEU A 17 -2.23 -20.59 -9.52
C LEU A 17 -2.29 -19.42 -10.50
N LEU A 18 -2.71 -19.65 -11.74
CA LEU A 18 -2.83 -18.62 -12.75
C LEU A 18 -3.95 -17.62 -12.39
N ALA A 19 -5.11 -18.11 -11.96
CA ALA A 19 -6.20 -17.28 -11.48
C ALA A 19 -5.79 -16.49 -10.23
N PHE A 20 -5.13 -17.14 -9.27
CA PHE A 20 -4.62 -16.47 -8.06
C PHE A 20 -3.56 -15.42 -8.41
N ALA A 21 -2.67 -15.71 -9.37
CA ALA A 21 -1.71 -14.75 -9.88
C ALA A 21 -2.39 -13.58 -10.59
N LEU A 22 -3.48 -13.82 -11.33
CA LEU A 22 -4.28 -12.76 -11.97
C LEU A 22 -4.99 -11.89 -10.95
N PHE A 23 -5.65 -12.51 -9.97
CA PHE A 23 -6.27 -11.79 -8.84
C PHE A 23 -5.22 -11.02 -8.07
N LYS A 24 -4.11 -11.65 -7.71
CA LYS A 24 -2.98 -10.96 -7.09
C LYS A 24 -2.46 -9.86 -7.99
N TYR A 25 -2.36 -10.02 -9.30
CA TYR A 25 -1.84 -8.96 -10.18
C TYR A 25 -2.84 -7.80 -10.35
N LEU A 26 -4.14 -8.08 -10.28
CA LEU A 26 -5.20 -7.08 -10.33
C LEU A 26 -5.35 -6.33 -8.99
N PHE A 27 -5.31 -7.05 -7.86
CA PHE A 27 -5.37 -6.48 -6.50
C PHE A 27 -4.03 -5.93 -5.99
N SER A 28 -2.94 -6.62 -6.32
CA SER A 28 -1.54 -6.20 -6.15
C SER A 28 -1.03 -5.60 -7.45
N SER A 29 -1.90 -4.96 -8.23
CA SER A 29 -1.45 -3.85 -9.07
C SER A 29 -0.72 -2.93 -8.10
N PRO A 30 0.62 -2.84 -8.16
CA PRO A 30 1.25 -1.69 -7.58
C PRO A 30 0.70 -0.59 -8.49
N LYS A 31 -0.29 0.19 -8.01
CA LYS A 31 -0.47 1.51 -8.61
C LYS A 31 0.96 2.05 -8.73
N PRO A 32 1.41 2.51 -9.89
CA PRO A 32 2.68 3.22 -10.05
C PRO A 32 2.63 4.57 -9.30
N GLY A 33 2.28 4.54 -8.01
CA GLY A 33 1.61 5.63 -7.30
C GLY A 33 0.55 5.18 -6.29
N ALA A 34 0.55 3.92 -5.80
CA ALA A 34 -0.06 3.65 -4.50
C ALA A 34 0.91 4.33 -3.55
N PRO A 35 0.55 5.46 -2.93
CA PRO A 35 1.46 6.07 -2.02
C PRO A 35 1.74 5.00 -0.97
N SER A 36 3.01 4.60 -0.86
CA SER A 36 3.48 3.88 0.31
C SER A 36 2.95 4.64 1.54
N GLN A 37 2.76 3.97 2.67
CA GLN A 37 2.39 4.70 3.90
C GLN A 37 3.29 5.93 4.12
N GLU A 38 4.54 5.84 3.65
CA GLU A 38 5.49 6.93 3.58
C GLU A 38 5.15 8.06 2.59
N ALA A 39 4.69 7.77 1.36
CA ALA A 39 4.24 8.80 0.43
C ALA A 39 2.93 9.48 0.88
N THR A 40 2.01 8.75 1.52
CA THR A 40 0.80 9.35 2.11
C THR A 40 1.18 10.24 3.30
N ARG A 41 2.15 9.80 4.11
CA ARG A 41 2.72 10.60 5.21
C ARG A 41 3.39 11.87 4.69
N ARG A 42 4.18 11.78 3.62
CA ARG A 42 4.81 12.96 2.98
C ARG A 42 3.76 13.95 2.49
N ALA A 43 2.71 13.48 1.80
CA ALA A 43 1.62 14.34 1.36
C ALA A 43 0.87 15.01 2.53
N ALA A 44 0.65 14.28 3.64
CA ALA A 44 0.01 14.83 4.84
C ALA A 44 0.88 15.89 5.54
N LEU A 45 2.21 15.70 5.55
CA LEU A 45 3.15 16.69 6.08
C LEU A 45 3.19 17.96 5.21
N ASP A 46 3.16 17.80 3.89
CA ASP A 46 3.18 18.91 2.93
C ASP A 46 1.94 19.82 3.08
N ILE A 47 0.76 19.21 3.26
CA ILE A 47 -0.48 19.94 3.57
C ILE A 47 -0.38 20.69 4.91
N LEU A 48 0.33 20.12 5.89
CA LEU A 48 0.53 20.72 7.20
C LEU A 48 1.46 21.95 7.14
N ASP A 49 2.54 21.85 6.36
CA ASP A 49 3.51 22.94 6.14
C ASP A 49 2.85 24.12 5.42
N GLU A 50 2.05 23.85 4.40
CA GLU A 50 1.28 24.86 3.66
C GLU A 50 0.29 25.61 4.58
N ALA A 51 -0.42 24.89 5.46
CA ALA A 51 -1.35 25.49 6.41
C ALA A 51 -0.64 26.34 7.48
N TYR A 52 0.57 25.94 7.89
CA TYR A 52 1.41 26.73 8.79
C TYR A 52 1.94 27.99 8.11
N ALA A 53 2.41 27.89 6.86
CA ALA A 53 2.89 29.03 6.07
C ALA A 53 1.78 30.06 5.81
N ARG A 54 0.53 29.58 5.64
CA ARG A 54 -0.67 30.42 5.51
C ARG A 54 -1.03 31.15 6.80
N GLY A 55 -0.53 30.70 7.95
CA GLY A 55 -0.86 31.26 9.27
C GLY A 55 -2.20 30.77 9.84
N ASP A 56 -2.87 29.83 9.15
CA ASP A 56 -4.11 29.20 9.62
C ASP A 56 -3.86 28.21 10.76
N LEU A 57 -2.60 27.82 10.99
CA LEU A 57 -2.20 26.85 12.00
C LEU A 57 -1.16 27.43 12.97
N THR A 58 -1.48 27.38 14.26
CA THR A 58 -0.54 27.77 15.33
C THR A 58 0.65 26.81 15.39
N ARG A 59 1.85 27.35 15.66
CA ARG A 59 3.11 26.61 15.79
C ARG A 59 3.02 25.37 16.70
N GLU A 60 2.27 25.46 17.78
CA GLU A 60 2.07 24.36 18.74
C GLU A 60 1.33 23.18 18.10
N VAL A 61 0.23 23.48 17.41
CA VAL A 61 -0.61 22.47 16.73
C VAL A 61 0.15 21.83 15.57
N TYR A 62 0.96 22.61 14.86
CA TYR A 62 1.85 22.13 13.81
C TYR A 62 2.87 21.11 14.33
N LEU A 63 3.59 21.43 15.41
CA LEU A 63 4.61 20.55 15.99
C LEU A 63 4.01 19.24 16.53
N GLN A 64 2.84 19.30 17.17
CA GLN A 64 2.15 18.12 17.69
C GLN A 64 1.75 17.17 16.55
N LYS A 65 1.06 17.67 15.53
CA LYS A 65 0.60 16.86 14.39
C LYS A 65 1.78 16.29 13.59
N ARG A 66 2.88 17.04 13.44
CA ARG A 66 4.10 16.56 12.76
C ARG A 66 4.79 15.44 13.54
N ALA A 67 4.84 15.51 14.87
CA ALA A 67 5.41 14.47 15.71
C ALA A 67 4.57 13.19 15.68
N ASP A 68 3.25 13.31 15.73
CA ASP A 68 2.30 12.19 15.60
C ASP A 68 2.49 11.45 14.26
N LEU A 69 2.64 12.22 13.17
CA LEU A 69 2.88 11.68 11.83
C LEU A 69 4.23 11.01 11.67
N ASN A 70 5.24 11.33 12.50
CA ASN A 70 6.58 10.73 12.42
C ASN A 70 6.72 9.47 13.31
N THR A 71 5.92 9.35 14.36
CA THR A 71 6.09 8.32 15.42
C THR A 71 5.34 7.00 15.15
N LYS A 72 4.34 6.99 14.27
CA LYS A 72 3.67 5.75 13.80
C LYS A 72 4.45 5.03 12.70
#